data_AF-A0A1J5EPR8-F1
#
_entry.id   AF-A0A1J5EPR8-F1
#
_cell.length_a   1.000
_cell.length_b   1.000
_cell.length_c   1.000
_cell.angle_alpha   90.00
_cell.angle_beta   90.00
_cell.angle_gamma   90.00
#
_symmetry.space_group_name_H-M   'P 1'
#
loop_
_entity.id
_entity.type
_entity.pdbx_description
1 polymer ?
#
loop_
_entity_poly.entity_id
_entity_poly.type
_entity_poly.pdbx_seq_one_letter_code
_entity_poly.pdbx_strand_id
1 'polypeptide(L)'
;MSELKNYREVGIFDLLSAPLNPIGAFDAEQFKIDAQVLLAQGSKHVAVDLTGLDFLYSDAYNAFMQFQQALSRVEGTLGILTNNKVIIDGLHRAGLDRSVHVFREEAALMGYSIKEAIVEEKLEMSASTQTASENALATENEMLNVSGRKRVTGRFTKSFNAICDDPNDCKIGGGMQTPFLEDEPGSHVWIGVVLVMLILSATIAFLVLR
;
A
#
# COMPACT_ATOMS: atom_id res chain seq x y z
N MET A 1 -35.66 -20.37 -9.25
CA MET A 1 -35.85 -19.21 -8.36
C MET A 1 -34.60 -18.37 -8.52
N SER A 2 -34.70 -17.14 -9.00
CA SER A 2 -33.54 -16.26 -9.14
C SER A 2 -33.06 -15.89 -7.74
N GLU A 3 -31.91 -16.43 -7.33
CA GLU A 3 -31.25 -16.00 -6.09
C GLU A 3 -30.99 -14.49 -6.19
N LEU A 4 -31.55 -13.73 -5.25
CA LEU A 4 -31.32 -12.29 -5.17
C LEU A 4 -29.86 -12.09 -4.76
N LYS A 5 -29.06 -11.51 -5.67
CA LYS A 5 -27.68 -11.14 -5.39
C LYS A 5 -27.66 -10.06 -4.29
N ASN A 6 -26.95 -10.31 -3.19
CA ASN A 6 -26.77 -9.35 -2.10
C ASN A 6 -25.61 -8.34 -2.36
N TYR A 7 -25.21 -8.21 -3.62
CA TYR A 7 -24.10 -7.35 -4.03
C TYR A 7 -24.43 -6.61 -5.32
N ARG A 8 -23.84 -5.42 -5.47
CA ARG A 8 -23.92 -4.60 -6.70
C ARG A 8 -22.51 -4.24 -7.18
N GLU A 9 -22.32 -4.13 -8.48
CA GLU A 9 -21.03 -3.74 -9.06
C GLU A 9 -20.87 -2.22 -9.00
N VAL A 10 -19.76 -1.74 -8.41
CA VAL A 10 -19.40 -0.32 -8.35
C VAL A 10 -17.94 -0.18 -8.77
N GLY A 11 -17.72 0.01 -10.08
CA GLY A 11 -16.40 0.06 -10.69
C GLY A 11 -15.80 -1.34 -10.76
N ILE A 12 -14.61 -1.54 -10.20
CA ILE A 12 -14.01 -2.88 -10.09
C ILE A 12 -14.51 -3.66 -8.87
N PHE A 13 -15.19 -2.99 -7.92
CA PHE A 13 -15.60 -3.60 -6.67
C PHE A 13 -16.97 -4.25 -6.77
N ASP A 14 -17.08 -5.46 -6.26
CA ASP A 14 -18.35 -6.05 -5.84
C ASP A 14 -18.74 -5.45 -4.48
N LEU A 15 -19.68 -4.51 -4.47
CA LEU A 15 -20.17 -3.86 -3.27
C LEU A 15 -21.26 -4.70 -2.61
N LEU A 16 -20.88 -5.38 -1.53
CA LEU A 16 -21.76 -6.15 -0.66
C LEU A 16 -22.55 -5.21 0.26
N SER A 17 -23.87 -5.44 0.36
CA SER A 17 -24.66 -4.76 1.39
C SER A 17 -24.40 -5.43 2.74
N ALA A 18 -24.25 -4.64 3.81
CA ALA A 18 -24.09 -5.18 5.17
C ALA A 18 -25.27 -6.11 5.51
N PRO A 19 -25.03 -7.40 5.78
CA PRO A 19 -26.07 -8.26 6.30
C PRO A 19 -26.44 -7.79 7.71
N LEU A 20 -27.74 -7.72 7.98
CA LEU A 20 -28.29 -7.23 9.24
C LEU A 20 -29.01 -8.34 9.97
N ASN A 21 -28.80 -8.41 11.28
CA ASN A 21 -29.54 -9.29 12.17
C ASN A 21 -30.92 -8.69 12.53
N PRO A 22 -31.80 -9.43 13.24
CA PRO A 22 -33.14 -8.94 13.59
C PRO A 22 -33.18 -7.67 14.45
N ILE A 23 -32.07 -7.32 15.09
CA ILE A 23 -31.94 -6.09 15.90
C ILE A 23 -31.31 -4.93 15.11
N GLY A 24 -31.08 -5.11 13.80
CA GLY A 24 -30.54 -4.07 12.91
C GLY A 24 -29.03 -3.85 13.03
N ALA A 25 -28.31 -4.75 13.69
CA ALA A 25 -26.84 -4.70 13.76
C ALA A 25 -26.21 -5.61 12.70
N PHE A 26 -24.93 -5.39 12.42
CA PHE A 26 -24.17 -6.19 11.47
C PHE A 26 -24.14 -7.67 11.88
N ASP A 27 -24.47 -8.55 10.93
CA ASP A 27 -24.41 -10.01 11.11
C ASP A 27 -23.10 -10.57 10.55
N ALA A 28 -22.15 -10.83 11.45
CA ALA A 28 -20.83 -11.33 11.09
C ALA A 28 -20.85 -12.77 10.51
N GLU A 29 -21.82 -13.60 10.88
CA GLU A 29 -21.90 -14.98 10.39
C GLU A 29 -22.46 -15.01 8.97
N GLN A 30 -23.53 -14.26 8.73
CA GLN A 30 -24.07 -14.14 7.37
C GLN A 30 -23.05 -13.49 6.42
N PHE A 31 -22.31 -12.49 6.91
CA PHE A 31 -21.25 -11.86 6.12
C PHE A 31 -20.19 -12.85 5.65
N LYS A 32 -19.75 -13.78 6.51
CA LYS A 32 -18.75 -14.79 6.11
C LYS A 32 -19.27 -15.71 5.01
N ILE A 33 -20.56 -16.08 5.06
CA ILE A 33 -21.20 -16.91 4.03
C ILE A 33 -21.22 -16.15 2.70
N ASP A 34 -21.73 -14.93 2.70
CA ASP A 34 -21.84 -14.10 1.50
C ASP A 34 -20.45 -13.80 0.89
N ALA A 35 -19.48 -13.49 1.75
CA ALA A 35 -18.09 -13.26 1.36
C ALA A 35 -17.43 -14.50 0.75
N GLN A 36 -17.71 -15.69 1.29
CA GLN A 36 -17.19 -16.95 0.75
C GLN A 36 -17.77 -17.25 -0.63
N VAL A 37 -19.05 -16.91 -0.86
CA VAL A 37 -19.67 -17.03 -2.19
C VAL A 37 -18.95 -16.15 -3.22
N LEU A 38 -18.63 -14.91 -2.88
CA LEU A 38 -17.88 -14.00 -3.76
C LEU A 38 -16.47 -14.51 -4.06
N LEU A 39 -15.75 -15.03 -3.06
CA LEU A 39 -14.44 -15.65 -3.28
C LEU A 39 -14.53 -16.86 -4.21
N ALA A 40 -15.56 -17.69 -4.04
CA ALA A 40 -15.78 -18.85 -4.90
C ALA A 40 -16.13 -18.46 -6.34
N GLN A 41 -16.72 -17.28 -6.55
CA GLN A 41 -16.98 -16.70 -7.87
C GLN A 41 -15.73 -16.06 -8.50
N GLY A 42 -14.63 -15.93 -7.74
CA GLY A 42 -13.37 -15.36 -8.21
C GLY A 42 -13.30 -13.84 -8.07
N SER A 43 -14.18 -13.22 -7.29
CA SER A 43 -14.14 -11.79 -7.00
C SER A 43 -12.86 -11.42 -6.24
N LYS A 44 -12.07 -10.52 -6.82
CA LYS A 44 -10.81 -10.03 -6.23
C LYS A 44 -10.98 -8.71 -5.47
N HIS A 45 -11.84 -7.83 -5.96
CA HIS A 45 -12.08 -6.53 -5.34
C HIS A 45 -13.48 -6.53 -4.76
N VAL A 46 -13.58 -6.56 -3.43
CA VAL A 46 -14.87 -6.60 -2.74
C VAL A 46 -14.95 -5.42 -1.79
N ALA A 47 -16.06 -4.70 -1.81
CA ALA A 47 -16.33 -3.62 -0.88
C ALA A 47 -17.55 -3.95 -0.02
N VAL A 48 -17.60 -3.46 1.22
CA VAL A 48 -18.75 -3.66 2.11
C VAL A 48 -19.37 -2.32 2.46
N ASP A 49 -20.67 -2.18 2.20
CA ASP A 49 -21.45 -0.98 2.53
C ASP A 49 -21.92 -1.01 3.99
N LEU A 50 -21.32 -0.15 4.81
CA LEU A 50 -21.65 0.05 6.22
C LEU A 50 -22.30 1.41 6.49
N THR A 51 -22.74 2.14 5.45
CA THR A 51 -23.31 3.49 5.60
C THR A 51 -24.60 3.50 6.42
N GLY A 52 -25.36 2.40 6.42
CA GLY A 52 -26.60 2.25 7.20
C GLY A 52 -26.39 1.87 8.67
N LEU A 53 -25.15 1.78 9.15
CA LEU A 53 -24.83 1.30 10.49
C LEU A 53 -24.27 2.41 11.40
N ASP A 54 -24.73 2.42 12.64
CA ASP A 54 -24.28 3.38 13.65
C ASP A 54 -22.96 2.96 14.32
N PHE A 55 -22.72 1.65 14.45
CA PHE A 55 -21.51 1.09 15.05
C PHE A 55 -21.34 -0.38 14.66
N LEU A 56 -20.17 -0.95 14.96
CA LEU A 56 -19.85 -2.35 14.76
C LEU A 56 -19.39 -3.01 16.06
N TYR A 57 -19.75 -4.27 16.22
CA TYR A 57 -19.27 -5.13 17.31
C TYR A 57 -17.93 -5.80 16.97
N SER A 58 -17.29 -6.40 17.98
CA SER A 58 -15.96 -7.01 17.87
C SER A 58 -15.90 -8.17 16.88
N ASP A 59 -16.99 -8.93 16.74
CA ASP A 59 -17.15 -10.03 15.79
C ASP A 59 -17.09 -9.56 14.32
N ALA A 60 -17.68 -8.41 14.01
CA ALA A 60 -17.64 -7.80 12.68
C ALA A 60 -16.19 -7.50 12.24
N TYR A 61 -15.39 -6.86 13.12
CA TYR A 61 -13.98 -6.58 12.83
C TYR A 61 -13.18 -7.87 12.62
N ASN A 62 -13.44 -8.90 13.41
CA ASN A 62 -12.80 -10.21 13.23
C ASN A 62 -13.17 -10.85 11.89
N ALA A 63 -14.43 -10.72 11.47
CA ALA A 63 -14.88 -11.22 10.18
C ALA A 63 -14.20 -10.46 9.02
N PHE A 64 -14.04 -9.14 9.12
CA PHE A 64 -13.30 -8.34 8.14
C PHE A 64 -11.82 -8.74 8.06
N MET A 65 -11.16 -8.97 9.19
CA MET A 65 -9.77 -9.44 9.19
C MET A 65 -9.62 -10.80 8.50
N GLN A 66 -10.49 -11.76 8.81
CA GLN A 66 -10.47 -13.08 8.18
C GLN A 66 -10.71 -12.97 6.67
N PHE A 67 -11.65 -12.12 6.26
CA PHE A 67 -11.97 -11.93 4.86
C PHE A 67 -10.85 -11.23 4.09
N GLN A 68 -10.25 -10.19 4.67
CA GLN A 68 -9.07 -9.51 4.10
C GLN A 68 -7.91 -10.50 3.94
N GLN A 69 -7.70 -11.39 4.91
CA GLN A 69 -6.68 -12.42 4.82
C GLN A 69 -6.98 -13.42 3.69
N ALA A 70 -8.25 -13.74 3.43
CA ALA A 70 -8.63 -14.60 2.32
C ALA A 70 -8.41 -13.90 0.96
N LEU A 71 -8.80 -12.63 0.83
CA LEU A 71 -8.59 -11.83 -0.37
C LEU A 71 -7.11 -11.61 -0.69
N SER A 72 -6.27 -11.34 0.32
CA SER A 72 -4.84 -11.14 0.09
C SER A 72 -4.11 -12.36 -0.49
N ARG A 73 -4.64 -13.58 -0.30
CA ARG A 73 -4.10 -14.80 -0.94
C ARG A 73 -4.33 -14.85 -2.45
N VAL A 74 -5.32 -14.11 -2.94
CA VAL A 74 -5.65 -14.00 -4.37
C VAL A 74 -5.28 -12.62 -4.93
N GLU A 75 -4.41 -11.89 -4.23
CA GLU A 75 -4.01 -10.50 -4.56
C GLU A 75 -5.22 -9.55 -4.67
N GLY A 76 -6.26 -9.84 -3.90
CA GLY A 76 -7.50 -9.06 -3.86
C GLY A 76 -7.48 -7.95 -2.82
N THR A 77 -8.44 -7.04 -2.96
CA THR A 77 -8.56 -5.82 -2.15
C THR A 77 -9.90 -5.77 -1.45
N LEU A 78 -9.88 -5.53 -0.13
CA LEU A 78 -11.08 -5.24 0.66
C LEU A 78 -11.29 -3.73 0.77
N GLY A 79 -12.49 -3.29 0.44
CA GLY A 79 -13.00 -1.94 0.67
C GLY A 79 -14.06 -1.90 1.75
N ILE A 80 -14.11 -0.81 2.53
CA ILE A 80 -15.23 -0.51 3.44
C ILE A 80 -15.79 0.84 3.06
N LEU A 81 -17.09 0.89 2.77
CA LEU A 81 -17.82 2.11 2.46
C LEU A 81 -18.57 2.59 3.72
N THR A 82 -18.11 3.68 4.32
CA THR A 82 -18.79 4.31 5.46
C THR A 82 -18.40 5.77 5.61
N ASN A 83 -19.36 6.61 5.96
CA ASN A 83 -19.14 8.00 6.37
C ASN A 83 -19.15 8.15 7.92
N ASN A 84 -19.41 7.07 8.66
CA ASN A 84 -19.57 7.10 10.09
C ASN A 84 -18.20 7.08 10.82
N LYS A 85 -17.90 8.15 11.55
CA LYS A 85 -16.63 8.30 12.29
C LYS A 85 -16.43 7.23 13.35
N VAL A 86 -17.49 6.76 14.00
CA VAL A 86 -17.40 5.72 15.05
C VAL A 86 -16.88 4.40 14.47
N ILE A 87 -17.37 4.04 13.29
CA ILE A 87 -16.92 2.85 12.56
C ILE A 87 -15.47 3.03 12.10
N ILE A 88 -15.12 4.19 11.54
CA ILE A 88 -13.76 4.50 11.09
C ILE A 88 -12.76 4.40 12.25
N ASP A 89 -13.07 5.01 13.40
CA ASP A 89 -12.24 4.96 14.60
C ASP A 89 -12.13 3.52 15.13
N GLY A 90 -13.22 2.75 15.05
CA GLY A 90 -13.24 1.33 15.40
C GLY A 90 -12.33 0.48 14.52
N LEU A 91 -12.33 0.72 13.20
CA LEU A 91 -11.42 0.06 12.24
C LEU A 91 -9.95 0.36 12.56
N HIS A 92 -9.65 1.63 12.86
CA HIS A 92 -8.29 2.02 13.25
C HIS A 92 -7.88 1.36 14.58
N ARG A 93 -8.76 1.27 15.57
CA ARG A 93 -8.47 0.57 16.85
C ARG A 93 -8.24 -0.92 16.64
N ALA A 94 -8.94 -1.53 15.69
CA ALA A 94 -8.75 -2.93 15.30
C ALA A 94 -7.50 -3.15 14.41
N GLY A 95 -6.82 -2.08 13.97
CA GLY A 95 -5.66 -2.16 13.07
C GLY A 95 -6.00 -2.56 11.63
N LEU A 96 -7.27 -2.46 11.23
CA LEU A 96 -7.77 -2.79 9.90
C LEU A 96 -7.52 -1.69 8.87
N ASP A 97 -7.24 -0.47 9.33
CA ASP A 97 -6.94 0.72 8.51
C ASP A 97 -5.70 0.55 7.62
N ARG A 98 -4.79 -0.37 7.97
CA ARG A 98 -3.58 -0.68 7.20
C ARG A 98 -3.80 -1.70 6.09
N SER A 99 -4.82 -2.54 6.22
CA SER A 99 -5.05 -3.69 5.35
C SER A 99 -6.32 -3.58 4.51
N VAL A 100 -7.18 -2.61 4.83
CA VAL A 100 -8.47 -2.35 4.17
C VAL A 100 -8.55 -0.91 3.74
N HIS A 101 -9.11 -0.66 2.55
CA HIS A 101 -9.35 0.70 2.08
C HIS A 101 -10.69 1.22 2.57
N VAL A 102 -10.68 2.36 3.26
CA VAL A 102 -11.91 3.01 3.73
C VAL A 102 -12.33 4.11 2.78
N PHE A 103 -13.54 4.00 2.24
CA PHE A 103 -14.17 4.94 1.34
C PHE A 103 -15.36 5.60 2.04
N ARG A 104 -15.50 6.92 1.87
CA ARG A 104 -16.63 7.66 2.47
C ARG A 104 -17.89 7.68 1.61
N GLU A 105 -17.69 7.61 0.30
CA GLU A 105 -18.73 7.74 -0.72
C GLU A 105 -18.44 6.78 -1.86
N GLU A 106 -19.50 6.33 -2.56
CA GLU A 106 -19.36 5.45 -3.73
C GLU A 106 -18.54 6.10 -4.85
N ALA A 107 -18.60 7.42 -4.99
CA ALA A 107 -17.76 8.16 -5.92
C ALA A 107 -16.26 7.91 -5.68
N ALA A 108 -15.86 7.69 -4.41
CA ALA A 108 -14.47 7.38 -4.07
C ALA A 108 -14.08 5.95 -4.48
N LEU A 109 -14.99 4.98 -4.39
CA LEU A 109 -14.80 3.62 -4.90
C LEU A 109 -14.60 3.63 -6.43
N MET A 110 -15.43 4.37 -7.15
CA MET A 110 -15.28 4.54 -8.60
C MET A 110 -13.96 5.25 -8.95
N GLY A 111 -13.59 6.29 -8.21
CA GLY A 111 -12.32 6.99 -8.40
C GLY A 111 -11.10 6.10 -8.17
N TYR A 112 -11.18 5.14 -7.23
CA TYR A 112 -10.12 4.14 -7.04
C TYR A 112 -10.03 3.17 -8.22
N SER A 113 -11.17 2.70 -8.71
CA SER A 113 -11.27 1.79 -9.86
C SER A 113 -10.54 2.36 -11.09
N ILE A 114 -10.72 3.66 -11.36
CA ILE A 114 -10.05 4.34 -12.47
C ILE A 114 -8.53 4.37 -12.28
N LYS A 115 -8.06 4.59 -11.04
CA LYS A 115 -6.62 4.64 -10.74
C LYS A 115 -5.96 3.27 -10.91
N GLU A 116 -6.61 2.19 -10.45
CA GLU A 116 -6.08 0.85 -10.66
C GLU A 116 -6.03 0.47 -12.14
N ALA A 117 -7.09 0.76 -12.92
CA ALA A 117 -7.09 0.49 -14.35
C ALA A 117 -5.92 1.17 -15.10
N ILE A 118 -5.59 2.41 -14.74
CA ILE A 118 -4.44 3.13 -15.32
C ILE A 118 -3.10 2.49 -14.93
N VAL A 119 -2.99 1.95 -13.71
CA VAL A 119 -1.78 1.26 -13.24
C VAL A 119 -1.59 -0.06 -13.98
N GLU A 120 -2.67 -0.83 -14.18
CA GLU A 120 -2.64 -2.08 -14.95
C GLU A 120 -2.27 -1.84 -16.41
N GLU A 121 -2.89 -0.87 -17.10
CA GLU A 121 -2.54 -0.52 -18.49
C GLU A 121 -1.07 -0.11 -18.63
N LYS A 122 -0.53 0.61 -17.64
CA LYS A 122 0.88 1.01 -17.64
C LYS A 122 1.82 -0.17 -17.43
N LEU A 123 1.44 -1.16 -16.61
CA LEU A 123 2.21 -2.39 -16.41
C LEU A 123 2.20 -3.25 -17.68
N GLU A 124 1.07 -3.40 -18.34
CA GLU A 124 0.95 -4.16 -19.59
C GLU A 124 1.71 -3.50 -20.76
N MET A 125 1.69 -2.17 -20.85
CA MET A 125 2.45 -1.43 -21.86
C MET A 125 3.98 -1.49 -21.61
N SER A 126 4.40 -1.63 -20.35
CA SER A 126 5.81 -1.86 -20.00
C SER A 126 6.27 -3.32 -20.20
N ALA A 127 5.37 -4.29 -20.11
CA ALA A 127 5.65 -5.70 -20.34
C ALA A 127 5.73 -6.06 -21.84
N SER A 128 4.99 -5.37 -22.70
CA SER A 128 4.97 -5.58 -24.15
C SER A 128 6.14 -4.94 -24.92
N THR A 129 7.04 -4.20 -24.24
CA THR A 129 8.22 -3.58 -24.88
C THR A 129 9.52 -4.38 -24.68
N GLN A 130 9.47 -5.59 -24.12
CA GLN A 130 10.66 -6.44 -23.89
C GLN A 130 10.74 -7.69 -24.79
N THR A 131 10.39 -7.58 -26.07
CA THR A 131 10.72 -8.61 -27.07
C THR A 131 10.99 -8.01 -28.46
N ALA A 132 12.02 -7.18 -28.59
CA ALA A 132 12.77 -7.04 -29.86
C ALA A 132 14.01 -6.17 -29.67
N SER A 133 15.20 -6.79 -29.59
CA SER A 133 16.38 -6.44 -30.40
C SER A 133 17.66 -6.98 -29.74
N GLU A 134 17.92 -8.26 -29.93
CA GLU A 134 19.28 -8.80 -30.01
C GLU A 134 19.54 -9.16 -31.47
N ASN A 135 20.31 -8.34 -32.19
CA ASN A 135 21.54 -8.76 -32.88
C ASN A 135 22.04 -7.71 -33.91
N ALA A 136 23.24 -7.22 -33.60
CA ALA A 136 24.41 -6.99 -34.46
C ALA A 136 24.23 -6.62 -35.95
N LEU A 137 24.87 -5.52 -36.36
CA LEU A 137 26.00 -5.63 -37.28
C LEU A 137 26.93 -4.40 -37.18
N ALA A 138 28.19 -4.68 -36.85
CA ALA A 138 29.31 -3.78 -37.06
C ALA A 138 29.64 -3.72 -38.55
N THR A 139 29.98 -2.53 -39.05
CA THR A 139 30.74 -2.40 -40.29
C THR A 139 31.70 -1.22 -40.14
N GLU A 140 32.98 -1.56 -40.18
CA GLU A 140 34.15 -0.70 -40.19
C GLU A 140 34.18 0.16 -41.45
N ASN A 141 34.70 1.39 -41.33
CA ASN A 141 35.60 1.95 -42.33
C ASN A 141 36.48 3.04 -41.68
N GLU A 142 37.79 2.76 -41.70
CA GLU A 142 38.91 3.69 -41.62
C GLU A 142 38.73 4.88 -42.60
N MET A 143 39.27 6.08 -42.43
CA MET A 143 40.65 6.42 -42.05
C MET A 143 40.78 7.95 -41.82
N LEU A 144 41.87 8.34 -41.14
CA LEU A 144 42.61 9.61 -41.15
C LEU A 144 42.47 10.61 -39.97
N ASN A 145 43.53 10.56 -39.14
CA ASN A 145 44.35 11.67 -38.62
C ASN A 145 43.75 12.67 -37.60
N VAL A 146 44.24 12.63 -36.35
CA VAL A 146 45.30 13.53 -35.82
C VAL A 146 45.53 13.24 -34.32
N SER A 147 46.79 13.41 -33.91
CA SER A 147 47.47 13.15 -32.63
C SER A 147 46.73 13.39 -31.29
N GLY A 148 46.78 12.35 -30.45
CA GLY A 148 47.19 12.37 -29.04
C GLY A 148 46.63 13.42 -28.07
N ARG A 149 45.75 12.97 -27.14
CA ARG A 149 45.89 13.15 -25.67
C ARG A 149 44.76 12.48 -24.87
N LYS A 150 45.19 11.71 -23.86
CA LYS A 150 44.55 11.33 -22.57
C LYS A 150 43.04 11.04 -22.53
N ARG A 151 42.73 9.76 -22.29
CA ARG A 151 41.46 9.26 -21.72
C ARG A 151 41.21 9.91 -20.35
N VAL A 152 40.04 10.53 -20.19
CA VAL A 152 39.41 10.81 -18.88
C VAL A 152 37.95 10.43 -19.01
N THR A 153 37.51 9.57 -18.10
CA THR A 153 36.15 9.09 -17.94
C THR A 153 35.26 10.19 -17.36
N GLY A 154 33.99 10.20 -17.78
CA GLY A 154 32.90 10.64 -16.92
C GLY A 154 32.07 11.83 -17.40
N ARG A 155 30.76 11.64 -17.21
CA ARG A 155 29.67 12.63 -17.16
C ARG A 155 29.13 13.11 -18.50
N PHE A 156 28.13 12.36 -18.96
CA PHE A 156 26.82 12.85 -19.39
C PHE A 156 26.65 14.36 -19.22
N THR A 157 26.70 15.07 -20.33
CA THR A 157 26.26 16.45 -20.41
C THR A 157 24.77 16.50 -20.15
N LYS A 158 24.41 17.00 -18.96
CA LYS A 158 23.12 17.68 -18.74
C LYS A 158 23.01 18.80 -19.77
N SER A 159 22.24 18.59 -20.83
CA SER A 159 21.65 19.68 -21.58
C SER A 159 20.16 19.65 -21.31
N PHE A 160 19.66 20.59 -20.49
CA PHE A 160 18.40 21.28 -20.70
C PHE A 160 18.33 22.44 -19.69
N ASN A 161 18.44 23.66 -20.23
CA ASN A 161 18.09 24.97 -19.66
C ASN A 161 18.33 25.23 -18.16
N ALA A 162 19.44 25.87 -17.85
CA ALA A 162 19.52 26.85 -16.77
C ALA A 162 19.91 28.19 -17.39
N ILE A 163 18.92 29.00 -17.75
CA ILE A 163 19.12 30.42 -18.05
C ILE A 163 19.17 31.12 -16.69
N CYS A 164 20.33 31.61 -16.29
CA CYS A 164 20.49 32.50 -15.16
C CYS A 164 20.65 33.93 -15.71
N ASP A 165 19.59 34.72 -15.66
CA ASP A 165 19.61 36.14 -15.98
C ASP A 165 19.91 36.96 -14.70
N ASP A 166 21.14 36.90 -14.18
CA ASP A 166 21.78 38.02 -13.47
C ASP A 166 23.20 37.65 -12.95
N PRO A 167 24.18 38.56 -12.96
CA PRO A 167 25.58 38.22 -12.70
C PRO A 167 26.02 38.26 -11.22
N ASN A 168 25.12 38.32 -10.23
CA ASN A 168 25.51 38.48 -8.82
C ASN A 168 25.03 37.40 -7.81
N ASP A 169 24.25 36.39 -8.22
CA ASP A 169 23.66 35.42 -7.27
C ASP A 169 24.17 33.96 -7.43
N CYS A 170 25.47 33.78 -7.57
CA CYS A 170 26.11 32.47 -7.41
C CYS A 170 27.09 32.44 -6.24
N LYS A 171 26.57 32.68 -5.03
CA LYS A 171 27.23 32.22 -3.81
C LYS A 171 26.75 30.81 -3.47
N ILE A 172 27.54 29.84 -3.91
CA ILE A 172 27.48 28.46 -3.43
C ILE A 172 27.96 28.47 -1.97
N GLY A 173 27.04 28.25 -1.03
CA GLY A 173 27.37 28.08 0.37
C GLY A 173 26.13 27.86 1.24
N GLY A 174 26.02 26.67 1.82
CA GLY A 174 25.04 26.37 2.87
C GLY A 174 24.11 25.22 2.50
N GLY A 175 24.29 24.08 3.16
CA GLY A 175 23.52 22.86 2.97
C GLY A 175 22.02 23.07 3.16
N MET A 176 21.25 22.50 2.24
CA MET A 176 19.79 22.44 2.30
C MET A 176 19.40 21.45 3.41
N GLN A 177 18.88 21.96 4.52
CA GLN A 177 18.24 21.20 5.58
C GLN A 177 16.95 20.57 5.05
N THR A 178 16.81 19.26 5.21
CA THR A 178 15.55 18.53 5.01
C THR A 178 14.72 18.58 6.30
N PRO A 179 13.40 18.81 6.25
CA PRO A 179 12.53 18.94 7.43
C PRO A 179 12.05 17.58 7.98
N PHE A 180 12.87 16.54 7.84
CA PHE A 180 12.51 15.16 8.21
C PHE A 180 13.62 14.48 9.01
N LEU A 181 14.21 15.21 9.97
CA LEU A 181 15.14 14.63 10.96
C LEU A 181 14.65 14.99 12.36
N GLU A 182 13.58 14.31 12.76
CA GLU A 182 13.29 14.00 14.16
C GLU A 182 13.16 12.47 14.27
N ASP A 183 14.27 11.77 14.05
CA ASP A 183 14.45 10.46 14.67
C ASP A 183 15.02 10.73 16.07
N GLU A 184 14.20 10.58 17.11
CA GLU A 184 14.69 10.51 18.48
C GLU A 184 15.63 9.29 18.61
N PRO A 185 16.93 9.46 18.96
CA PRO A 185 17.80 8.33 19.28
C PRO A 185 17.55 7.82 20.72
N GLY A 186 16.29 7.62 21.11
CA GLY A 186 15.89 7.21 22.47
C GLY A 186 15.46 5.74 22.60
N SER A 187 14.96 5.14 21.52
CA SER A 187 14.28 3.83 21.57
C SER A 187 15.23 2.64 21.79
N HIS A 188 16.37 2.61 21.12
CA HIS A 188 17.27 1.45 21.16
C HIS A 188 18.09 1.34 22.45
N VAL A 189 18.38 2.46 23.13
CA VAL A 189 19.13 2.44 24.41
C VAL A 189 18.29 1.79 25.51
N TRP A 190 16.98 2.06 25.53
CA TRP A 190 16.09 1.52 26.56
C TRP A 190 15.93 0.00 26.46
N ILE A 191 15.88 -0.53 25.23
CA ILE A 191 15.84 -1.97 24.97
C ILE A 191 17.11 -2.66 25.51
N GLY A 192 18.28 -2.05 25.30
CA GLY A 192 19.56 -2.57 25.83
C GLY A 192 19.59 -2.61 27.36
N VAL A 193 19.08 -1.57 28.02
CA VAL A 193 19.03 -1.50 29.50
C VAL A 193 18.11 -2.56 30.08
N VAL A 194 16.93 -2.79 29.49
CA VAL A 194 15.99 -3.83 29.94
C VAL A 194 16.58 -5.23 29.80
N LEU A 195 17.28 -5.50 28.70
CA LEU A 195 17.88 -6.82 28.45
C LEU A 195 19.02 -7.12 29.44
N VAL A 196 19.85 -6.13 29.77
CA VAL A 196 20.91 -6.27 30.78
C VAL A 196 20.32 -6.53 32.18
N MET A 197 19.25 -5.82 32.55
CA MET A 197 18.56 -6.04 33.83
C MET A 197 17.96 -7.45 33.94
N LEU A 198 17.39 -7.97 32.85
CA LEU A 198 16.85 -9.34 32.81
C LEU A 198 17.95 -10.39 33.05
N ILE A 199 19.10 -10.25 32.39
CA ILE A 199 20.23 -11.17 32.55
C ILE A 199 20.82 -11.11 33.98
N LEU A 200 20.93 -9.91 34.55
CA LEU A 200 21.37 -9.73 35.95
C LEU A 200 20.39 -10.35 36.94
N SER A 201 19.09 -10.15 36.74
CA SER A 201 18.07 -10.76 37.62
C SER A 201 18.10 -12.29 37.57
N ALA A 202 18.28 -12.87 36.37
CA ALA A 202 18.38 -14.31 36.17
C ALA A 202 19.64 -14.91 36.83
N THR A 203 20.78 -14.24 36.74
CA THR A 203 22.04 -14.71 37.34
C THR A 203 22.01 -14.64 38.87
N ILE A 204 21.41 -13.60 39.46
CA ILE A 204 21.21 -13.49 40.91
C ILE A 204 20.24 -14.58 41.39
N ALA A 205 19.12 -14.77 40.70
CA ALA A 205 18.16 -15.83 41.04
C ALA A 205 18.81 -17.23 41.00
N PHE A 206 19.63 -17.50 39.99
CA PHE A 206 20.37 -18.76 39.87
C PHE A 206 21.39 -18.98 40.99
N LEU A 207 22.03 -17.92 41.49
CA LEU A 207 22.95 -17.99 42.62
C LEU A 207 22.26 -18.16 43.97
N VAL A 208 21.03 -17.64 44.14
CA VAL A 208 20.26 -17.74 45.39
C VAL A 208 19.50 -19.06 45.50
N LEU A 209 19.08 -19.66 44.37
CA LEU A 209 18.39 -20.95 44.36
C LEU A 209 19.34 -22.17 44.46
N ARG A 210 20.65 -21.96 44.42
CA ARG A 210 21.66 -23.01 44.53
C ARG A 210 22.25 -23.04 45.94
#